data_AF-X1DZE8-F1
#
_entry.id   AF-X1DZE8-F1
#
_cell.length_a   1.000
_cell.length_b   1.000
_cell.length_c   1.000
_cell.angle_alpha   90.00
_cell.angle_beta   90.00
_cell.angle_gamma   90.00
#
_symmetry.space_group_name_H-M   'P 1'
#
loop_
_entity.id
_entity.type
_entity.pdbx_description
1 polymer ?
#
loop_
_entity_poly.entity_id
_entity_poly.type
_entity_poly.pdbx_seq_one_letter_code
_entity_poly.pdbx_strand_id
1 'polypeptide(L)'
;MIINLKKIAKWQPKKTMMMNAYSSAAGLVLLFIIGYNSMLAAISFLFIGIGYAGMSIANFALMGDAIDNDELITGKRREAIYGGVNAIVTKPAISIANALFLAIITGFRFKAPLIIGGVGVKQAQDAIALTGILIAFCIVPAILLVTSALTLRWYPLDGPEWLKKKKYIMELHEQKEKEFLKSLSEKSKPKKTD
;
A
#
# COMPACT_ATOMS: atom_id res chain seq x y z
N MET A 1 -14.05 3.29 -6.44
CA MET A 1 -13.29 2.07 -6.78
C MET A 1 -13.32 1.73 -8.28
N ILE A 2 -14.49 1.78 -8.94
CA ILE A 2 -14.65 1.46 -10.38
C ILE A 2 -13.85 2.39 -11.32
N ILE A 3 -13.64 3.65 -10.94
CA ILE A 3 -12.95 4.65 -11.78
C ILE A 3 -11.43 4.38 -11.88
N ASN A 4 -10.81 3.72 -10.88
CA ASN A 4 -9.36 3.59 -10.81
C ASN A 4 -8.82 2.35 -11.55
N LEU A 5 -9.53 1.21 -11.51
CA LEU A 5 -9.02 -0.05 -12.10
C LEU A 5 -8.79 0.04 -13.61
N LYS A 6 -9.74 0.62 -14.37
CA LYS A 6 -9.58 0.82 -15.82
C LYS A 6 -8.55 1.91 -16.17
N LYS A 7 -8.25 2.82 -15.24
CA LYS A 7 -7.32 3.93 -15.45
C LYS A 7 -5.90 3.62 -15.00
N ILE A 8 -5.66 2.67 -14.11
CA ILE A 8 -4.29 2.26 -13.68
C ILE A 8 -3.44 1.82 -14.88
N ALA A 9 -4.02 1.01 -15.78
CA ALA A 9 -3.34 0.59 -17.01
C ALA A 9 -2.94 1.78 -17.91
N LYS A 10 -3.70 2.87 -17.87
CA LYS A 10 -3.47 4.09 -18.65
C LYS A 10 -2.58 5.12 -17.93
N TRP A 11 -2.63 5.16 -16.60
CA TRP A 11 -2.01 6.20 -15.76
C TRP A 11 -0.68 5.76 -15.15
N GLN A 12 -0.27 4.51 -15.38
CA GLN A 12 0.90 3.86 -14.76
C GLN A 12 0.76 3.73 -13.23
N PRO A 13 1.27 2.64 -12.63
CA PRO A 13 1.17 2.41 -11.19
C PRO A 13 1.79 3.53 -10.35
N LYS A 14 2.91 4.11 -10.80
CA LYS A 14 3.62 5.20 -10.13
C LYS A 14 2.76 6.45 -9.93
N LYS A 15 2.16 7.00 -10.99
CA LYS A 15 1.36 8.23 -10.89
C LYS A 15 0.09 7.99 -10.08
N THR A 16 -0.51 6.80 -10.22
CA THR A 16 -1.67 6.41 -9.43
C THR A 16 -1.33 6.39 -7.94
N MET A 17 -0.20 5.81 -7.55
CA MET A 17 0.26 5.79 -6.16
C MET A 17 0.48 7.22 -5.62
N MET A 18 1.17 8.08 -6.37
CA MET A 18 1.42 9.47 -5.95
C MET A 18 0.13 10.27 -5.77
N MET A 19 -0.78 10.23 -6.74
CA MET A 19 -2.03 10.99 -6.66
C MET A 19 -2.91 10.55 -5.50
N ASN A 20 -3.02 9.23 -5.28
CA ASN A 20 -3.79 8.71 -4.16
C ASN A 20 -3.12 9.00 -2.82
N ALA A 21 -1.79 8.98 -2.73
CA ALA A 21 -1.06 9.38 -1.53
C ALA A 21 -1.30 10.86 -1.17
N TYR A 22 -1.25 11.77 -2.15
CA TYR A 22 -1.61 13.18 -1.92
C TYR A 22 -3.08 13.35 -1.52
N SER A 23 -4.00 12.61 -2.14
CA SER A 23 -5.42 12.62 -1.78
C SER A 23 -5.65 12.15 -0.35
N SER A 24 -5.01 11.05 0.07
CA SER A 24 -5.07 10.55 1.45
C SER A 24 -4.43 11.52 2.44
N ALA A 25 -3.29 12.14 2.11
CA ALA A 25 -2.66 13.14 2.95
C ALA A 25 -3.55 14.38 3.12
N ALA A 26 -4.19 14.86 2.05
CA ALA A 26 -5.17 15.94 2.12
C ALA A 26 -6.37 15.56 2.99
N GLY A 27 -6.87 14.33 2.86
CA GLY A 27 -7.95 13.80 3.71
C GLY A 27 -7.58 13.76 5.19
N LEU A 28 -6.32 13.40 5.53
CA LEU A 28 -5.83 13.43 6.90
C LEU A 28 -5.67 14.86 7.43
N VAL A 29 -5.17 15.80 6.63
CA VAL A 29 -5.10 17.22 7.02
C VAL A 29 -6.50 17.80 7.22
N LEU A 30 -7.46 17.43 6.37
CA LEU A 30 -8.86 17.82 6.55
C LEU A 30 -9.40 17.25 7.86
N LEU A 31 -9.13 15.98 8.15
CA LEU A 31 -9.51 15.33 9.41
C LEU A 31 -8.92 16.05 10.63
N PHE A 32 -7.70 16.58 10.55
CA PHE A 32 -7.12 17.36 11.63
C PHE A 32 -7.91 18.63 11.93
N ILE A 33 -8.46 19.30 10.91
CA ILE A 33 -9.22 20.55 11.06
C ILE A 33 -10.64 20.28 11.56
N ILE A 34 -11.34 19.31 10.96
CA ILE A 34 -12.78 19.08 11.21
C ILE A 34 -13.07 17.89 12.14
N GLY A 35 -12.04 17.15 12.57
CA GLY A 35 -12.15 15.89 13.31
C GLY A 35 -12.66 15.99 14.74
N TYR A 36 -12.80 17.20 15.28
CA TYR A 36 -13.45 17.43 16.57
C TYR A 36 -14.95 17.12 16.54
N ASN A 37 -15.58 17.10 15.35
CA ASN A 37 -16.96 16.70 15.16
C ASN A 37 -17.02 15.36 14.41
N SER A 38 -17.61 14.35 15.04
CA SER A 38 -17.70 12.98 14.50
C SER A 38 -18.44 12.88 13.17
N MET A 39 -19.44 13.72 12.94
CA MET A 39 -20.22 13.72 11.69
C MET A 39 -19.40 14.31 10.53
N LEU A 40 -18.65 15.38 10.80
CA LEU A 40 -17.76 16.00 9.80
C LEU A 40 -16.53 15.14 9.52
N ALA A 41 -16.03 14.42 10.53
CA ALA A 41 -14.93 13.47 10.37
C ALA A 41 -15.23 12.39 9.31
N ALA A 42 -16.48 11.95 9.20
CA ALA A 42 -16.90 10.94 8.22
C ALA A 42 -16.59 11.36 6.77
N ILE A 43 -16.74 12.65 6.45
CA ILE A 43 -16.41 13.20 5.13
C ILE A 43 -14.91 13.02 4.84
N SER A 44 -14.06 13.34 5.82
CA SER A 44 -12.61 13.16 5.68
C SER A 44 -12.22 11.69 5.49
N PHE A 45 -12.87 10.78 6.21
CA PHE A 45 -12.64 9.35 6.07
C PHE A 45 -12.99 8.81 4.68
N LEU A 46 -13.98 9.38 3.99
CA LEU A 46 -14.26 9.02 2.60
C LEU A 46 -13.07 9.33 1.68
N PHE A 47 -12.45 10.51 1.81
CA PHE A 47 -11.28 10.89 1.02
C PHE A 47 -10.07 10.01 1.35
N ILE A 48 -9.83 9.75 2.63
CA ILE A 48 -8.75 8.87 3.09
C ILE A 48 -8.95 7.45 2.52
N GLY A 49 -10.17 6.92 2.59
CA GLY A 49 -10.50 5.58 2.11
C GLY A 49 -10.34 5.42 0.60
N ILE A 50 -10.74 6.43 -0.19
CA ILE A 50 -10.55 6.41 -1.64
C ILE A 50 -9.06 6.37 -2.00
N GLY A 51 -8.24 7.22 -1.36
CA GLY A 51 -6.80 7.23 -1.60
C GLY A 51 -6.14 5.94 -1.13
N TYR A 52 -6.51 5.42 0.05
CA TYR A 52 -5.96 4.16 0.58
C TYR A 52 -6.25 2.96 -0.35
N ALA A 53 -7.47 2.88 -0.90
CA ALA A 53 -7.84 1.83 -1.84
C ALA A 53 -7.00 1.90 -3.13
N GLY A 54 -6.80 3.11 -3.68
CA GLY A 54 -5.96 3.31 -4.86
C GLY A 54 -4.49 2.95 -4.62
N MET A 55 -3.96 3.34 -3.46
CA MET A 55 -2.59 3.01 -3.05
C MET A 55 -2.39 1.51 -2.88
N SER A 56 -3.35 0.82 -2.24
CA SER A 56 -3.27 -0.63 -2.00
C SER A 56 -3.13 -1.40 -3.32
N ILE A 57 -3.90 -1.03 -4.35
CA ILE A 57 -3.82 -1.65 -5.67
C ILE A 57 -2.49 -1.31 -6.36
N ALA A 58 -2.09 -0.03 -6.34
CA ALA A 58 -0.85 0.41 -6.98
C ALA A 58 0.40 -0.23 -6.35
N ASN A 59 0.37 -0.49 -5.04
CA ASN A 59 1.46 -1.14 -4.31
C ASN A 59 1.75 -2.55 -4.86
N PHE A 60 0.72 -3.38 -5.04
CA PHE A 60 0.90 -4.71 -5.61
C PHE A 60 1.38 -4.66 -7.07
N ALA A 61 0.91 -3.69 -7.85
CA ALA A 61 1.37 -3.50 -9.23
C ALA A 61 2.86 -3.10 -9.30
N LEU A 62 3.31 -2.18 -8.44
CA LEU A 62 4.73 -1.77 -8.35
C LEU A 62 5.64 -2.91 -7.87
N MET A 63 5.14 -3.74 -6.94
CA MET A 63 5.87 -4.93 -6.49
C MET A 63 5.99 -5.96 -7.62
N GLY A 64 4.92 -6.17 -8.39
CA GLY A 64 4.95 -7.01 -9.58
C GLY A 64 5.95 -6.51 -10.62
N ASP A 65 5.98 -5.19 -10.87
CA ASP A 65 6.94 -4.59 -11.81
C ASP A 65 8.40 -4.83 -11.37
N ALA A 66 8.68 -4.76 -10.07
CA ALA A 66 10.02 -5.09 -9.55
C ALA A 66 10.37 -6.57 -9.72
N ILE A 67 9.42 -7.47 -9.48
CA ILE A 67 9.60 -8.93 -9.67
C ILE A 67 9.85 -9.25 -11.14
N ASP A 68 9.07 -8.68 -12.05
CA ASP A 68 9.22 -8.91 -13.49
C ASP A 68 10.57 -8.39 -14.00
N ASN A 69 11.04 -7.25 -13.48
CA ASN A 69 12.37 -6.73 -13.79
C ASN A 69 13.49 -7.64 -13.27
N ASP A 70 13.34 -8.21 -12.08
CA ASP A 70 14.29 -9.19 -11.52
C ASP A 70 14.30 -10.50 -12.32
N GLU A 71 13.14 -10.94 -12.82
CA GLU A 71 13.05 -12.10 -13.71
C GLU A 71 13.79 -11.84 -15.02
N LEU A 72 13.72 -10.64 -15.59
CA LEU A 72 14.47 -10.27 -16.79
C LEU A 72 15.99 -10.32 -16.58
N ILE A 73 16.46 -9.90 -15.40
CA ILE A 73 17.89 -9.85 -15.08
C ILE A 73 18.41 -11.24 -14.72
N THR A 74 17.65 -12.01 -13.94
CA THR A 74 18.13 -13.27 -13.33
C THR A 74 17.62 -14.53 -14.03
N GLY A 75 16.63 -14.41 -14.90
CA GLY A 75 15.93 -15.53 -15.55
C GLY A 75 15.07 -16.38 -14.61
N LYS A 76 14.97 -16.03 -13.32
CA LYS A 76 14.24 -16.80 -12.29
C LYS A 76 13.15 -15.95 -11.67
N ARG A 77 11.95 -16.51 -11.55
CA ARG A 77 10.82 -15.84 -10.90
C ARG A 77 10.91 -16.00 -9.38
N ARG A 78 11.06 -14.89 -8.64
CA ARG A 78 11.35 -14.86 -7.19
C ARG A 78 10.24 -14.22 -6.33
N GLU A 79 8.97 -14.47 -6.65
CA GLU A 79 7.83 -13.84 -5.97
C GLU A 79 7.85 -13.97 -4.44
N ALA A 80 8.13 -15.18 -3.92
CA ALA A 80 8.14 -15.45 -2.49
C ALA A 80 9.20 -14.64 -1.73
N ILE A 81 10.35 -14.35 -2.36
CA ILE A 81 11.42 -13.56 -1.75
C ILE A 81 10.98 -12.10 -1.63
N TYR A 82 10.41 -11.53 -2.69
CA TYR A 82 9.87 -10.16 -2.66
C TYR A 82 8.74 -10.01 -1.64
N GLY A 83 7.83 -10.98 -1.57
CA GLY A 83 6.79 -11.02 -0.54
C GLY A 83 7.36 -11.11 0.88
N GLY A 84 8.39 -11.94 1.09
CA GLY A 84 9.09 -12.07 2.37
C GLY A 84 9.79 -10.78 2.80
N VAL A 85 10.52 -10.13 1.89
CA VAL A 85 11.18 -8.84 2.14
C VAL A 85 10.16 -7.76 2.48
N ASN A 86 9.06 -7.67 1.74
CA ASN A 86 7.97 -6.75 2.05
C ASN A 86 7.41 -6.99 3.46
N ALA A 87 7.25 -8.24 3.88
CA ALA A 87 6.79 -8.58 5.23
C ALA A 87 7.79 -8.18 6.33
N ILE A 88 9.09 -8.39 6.10
CA ILE A 88 10.16 -7.99 7.02
C ILE A 88 10.21 -6.47 7.21
N VAL A 89 9.89 -5.69 6.17
CA VAL A 89 9.85 -4.23 6.28
C VAL A 89 8.55 -3.76 6.95
N THR A 90 7.41 -4.28 6.52
CA THR A 90 6.09 -3.78 6.95
C THR A 90 5.74 -4.14 8.39
N LYS A 91 6.07 -5.35 8.86
CA LYS A 91 5.69 -5.78 10.21
C LYS A 91 6.36 -4.94 11.31
N PRO A 92 7.68 -4.73 11.31
CA PRO A 92 8.32 -3.83 12.28
C PRO A 92 7.87 -2.39 12.11
N ALA A 93 7.63 -1.92 10.89
CA ALA A 93 7.12 -0.57 10.65
C ALA A 93 5.78 -0.34 11.36
N ILE A 94 4.87 -1.32 11.36
CA ILE A 94 3.60 -1.25 12.11
C ILE A 94 3.86 -1.17 13.62
N SER A 95 4.78 -1.99 14.16
CA SER A 95 5.15 -1.93 15.58
C SER A 95 5.74 -0.57 15.97
N ILE A 96 6.64 -0.03 15.14
CA ILE A 96 7.22 1.31 15.34
C ILE A 96 6.15 2.39 15.28
N ALA A 97 5.22 2.30 14.31
CA ALA A 97 4.12 3.26 14.19
C ALA A 97 3.24 3.27 15.44
N ASN A 98 2.89 2.10 15.99
CA ASN A 98 2.12 1.99 17.21
C ASN A 98 2.88 2.55 18.43
N ALA A 99 4.17 2.24 18.56
CA ALA A 99 5.00 2.77 19.63
C ALA A 99 5.13 4.31 19.54
N LEU A 100 5.33 4.84 18.34
CA LEU A 100 5.40 6.28 18.09
C LEU A 100 4.07 6.97 18.39
N PHE A 101 2.95 6.39 17.97
CA PHE A 101 1.61 6.90 18.28
C PHE A 101 1.41 7.03 19.79
N LEU A 102 1.72 5.96 20.54
CA LEU A 102 1.62 5.95 22.00
C LEU A 102 2.54 7.00 22.63
N ALA A 103 3.80 7.09 22.18
CA ALA A 103 4.76 8.08 22.69
C ALA A 103 4.26 9.52 22.50
N ILE A 104 3.67 9.83 21.34
CA ILE A 104 3.13 11.17 21.06
C ILE A 104 1.96 11.46 22.01
N ILE A 105 0.93 10.60 22.08
CA ILE A 105 -0.24 10.89 22.90
C ILE A 105 0.10 10.99 24.40
N THR A 106 1.08 10.20 24.88
CA THR A 106 1.60 10.32 26.25
C THR A 106 2.26 11.68 26.48
N GLY A 107 3.04 12.19 25.52
CA GLY A 107 3.62 13.53 25.58
C GLY A 107 2.57 14.65 25.66
N PHE A 108 1.40 14.45 25.05
CA PHE A 108 0.26 15.36 25.12
C PHE A 108 -0.67 15.12 26.32
N ARG A 109 -0.20 14.39 27.35
CA ARG A 109 -0.93 14.13 28.61
C ARG A 109 -2.24 13.36 28.41
N PHE A 110 -2.28 12.45 27.45
CA PHE A 110 -3.41 11.53 27.29
C PHE A 110 -3.63 10.70 28.56
N LYS A 111 -4.87 10.69 29.06
CA LYS A 111 -5.28 9.90 30.24
C LYS A 111 -5.82 8.55 29.76
N ALA A 112 -5.08 7.48 30.03
CA ALA A 112 -5.52 6.13 29.68
C ALA A 112 -6.82 5.74 30.42
N PRO A 113 -7.69 4.88 29.88
CA PRO A 113 -8.88 4.41 30.58
C PRO A 113 -8.53 3.76 31.93
N LEU A 114 -9.31 4.03 32.98
CA LEU A 114 -9.16 3.34 34.28
C LEU A 114 -9.78 1.95 34.19
N ILE A 115 -9.14 0.95 34.79
CA ILE A 115 -9.73 -0.38 34.94
C ILE A 115 -10.33 -0.46 36.35
N ILE A 116 -11.66 -0.45 36.43
CA ILE A 116 -12.41 -0.62 37.68
C ILE A 116 -13.20 -1.92 37.56
N GLY A 117 -12.85 -2.93 38.36
CA GLY A 117 -13.53 -4.24 38.33
C GLY A 117 -13.41 -5.00 37.01
N GLY A 118 -12.32 -4.81 36.25
CA GLY A 118 -12.12 -5.42 34.93
C GLY A 118 -12.80 -4.68 33.76
N VAL A 119 -13.52 -3.59 34.04
CA VAL A 119 -14.18 -2.76 33.03
C VAL A 119 -13.39 -1.46 32.81
N GLY A 120 -13.12 -1.14 31.54
CA GLY A 120 -12.45 0.11 31.15
C GLY A 120 -13.41 1.31 31.22
N VAL A 121 -13.17 2.21 32.16
CA VAL A 121 -13.93 3.46 32.33
C VAL A 121 -13.22 4.60 31.59
N LYS A 122 -13.95 5.29 30.71
CA LYS A 122 -13.45 6.44 29.95
C LYS A 122 -13.20 7.61 30.88
N GLN A 123 -12.04 8.25 30.72
CA GLN A 123 -11.72 9.49 31.42
C GLN A 123 -11.93 10.70 30.51
N ALA A 124 -12.38 11.81 31.09
CA ALA A 124 -12.43 13.08 30.39
C ALA A 124 -11.02 13.51 29.97
N GLN A 125 -10.87 13.88 28.71
CA GLN A 125 -9.60 14.33 28.14
C GLN A 125 -9.55 15.84 28.08
N ASP A 126 -8.37 16.39 28.37
CA ASP A 126 -8.12 17.81 28.21
C ASP A 126 -8.01 18.14 26.71
N ALA A 127 -8.31 19.39 26.32
CA ALA A 127 -8.28 19.81 24.91
C ALA A 127 -6.91 19.54 24.25
N ILE A 128 -5.81 19.68 25.00
CA ILE A 128 -4.45 19.42 24.53
C ILE A 128 -4.20 17.94 24.22
N ALA A 129 -4.83 17.03 24.97
CA ALA A 129 -4.74 15.60 24.72
C ALA A 129 -5.51 15.21 23.44
N LEU A 130 -6.66 15.83 23.20
CA LEU A 130 -7.42 15.65 21.94
C LEU A 130 -6.61 16.13 20.73
N THR A 131 -5.96 17.30 20.83
CA THR A 131 -5.05 17.78 19.79
C THR A 131 -3.87 16.82 19.59
N GLY A 132 -3.30 16.28 20.66
CA GLY A 132 -2.23 15.27 20.58
C GLY A 132 -2.62 14.01 19.80
N ILE A 133 -3.83 13.50 20.02
CA ILE A 133 -4.38 12.36 19.26
C ILE A 133 -4.50 12.72 17.77
N LEU A 134 -5.05 13.91 17.45
CA LEU A 134 -5.20 14.35 16.07
C LEU A 134 -3.85 14.58 15.38
N ILE A 135 -2.84 15.11 16.07
CA ILE A 135 -1.48 15.24 15.53
C ILE A 135 -0.89 13.85 15.22
N ALA A 136 -0.98 12.92 16.18
CA ALA A 136 -0.43 11.58 16.06
C ALA A 136 -1.10 10.78 14.94
N PHE A 137 -2.43 10.92 14.77
CA PHE A 137 -3.21 10.15 13.80
C PHE A 137 -3.30 10.82 12.42
N CYS A 138 -3.26 12.15 12.35
CA CYS A 138 -3.50 12.88 11.11
C CYS A 138 -2.21 13.45 10.53
N ILE A 139 -1.52 14.31 11.29
CA ILE A 139 -0.39 15.08 10.77
C ILE A 139 0.83 14.20 10.53
N VAL A 140 1.19 13.35 11.49
CA VAL A 140 2.36 12.47 11.35
C VAL A 140 2.20 11.52 10.14
N PRO A 141 1.09 10.79 9.98
CA PRO A 141 0.89 9.96 8.80
C PRO A 141 0.79 10.76 7.49
N ALA A 142 0.19 11.96 7.50
CA ALA A 142 0.13 12.81 6.31
C ALA A 142 1.53 13.20 5.80
N ILE A 143 2.43 13.59 6.69
CA ILE A 143 3.83 13.91 6.34
C ILE A 143 4.54 12.67 5.76
N LEU A 144 4.35 11.50 6.36
CA LEU A 144 4.95 10.25 5.87
C LEU A 144 4.40 9.87 4.48
N LEU A 145 3.10 10.06 4.23
CA LEU A 145 2.49 9.83 2.91
C LEU A 145 3.04 10.77 1.84
N VAL A 146 3.16 12.06 2.15
CA VAL A 146 3.75 13.05 1.23
C VAL A 146 5.21 12.69 0.95
N THR A 147 5.97 12.34 1.99
CA THR A 147 7.37 11.92 1.84
C THR A 147 7.49 10.68 0.97
N SER A 148 6.63 9.68 1.16
CA SER A 148 6.56 8.47 0.33
C SER A 148 6.23 8.79 -1.14
N ALA A 149 5.29 9.72 -1.38
CA ALA A 149 4.96 10.16 -2.74
C ALA A 149 6.15 10.89 -3.40
N LEU A 150 6.92 11.65 -2.64
CA LEU A 150 8.13 12.32 -3.13
C LEU A 150 9.23 11.33 -3.47
N THR A 151 9.50 10.34 -2.59
CA THR A 151 10.54 9.33 -2.85
C THR A 151 10.21 8.48 -4.08
N LEU A 152 8.93 8.27 -4.38
CA LEU A 152 8.51 7.52 -5.56
C LEU A 152 8.89 8.23 -6.87
N ARG A 153 9.22 9.53 -6.88
CA ARG A 153 9.69 10.22 -8.08
C ARG A 153 10.96 9.59 -8.67
N TRP A 154 11.84 9.04 -7.84
CA TRP A 154 13.06 8.35 -8.27
C TRP A 154 12.84 6.89 -8.68
N TYR A 155 11.60 6.39 -8.66
CA TYR A 155 11.31 5.03 -9.11
C TYR A 155 11.62 4.87 -10.61
N PRO A 156 12.55 3.96 -11.00
CA PRO A 156 13.09 3.87 -12.36
C PRO A 156 12.26 2.99 -13.30
N LEU A 157 11.38 2.13 -12.77
CA LEU A 157 10.55 1.21 -13.56
C LEU A 157 9.25 1.88 -14.00
N ASP A 158 9.37 3.00 -14.69
CA ASP A 158 8.23 3.75 -15.21
C ASP A 158 8.53 4.27 -16.63
N GLY A 159 7.48 4.62 -17.38
CA GLY A 159 7.61 5.23 -18.70
C GLY A 159 7.55 4.24 -19.88
N PRO A 160 7.78 4.75 -21.12
CA PRO A 160 7.58 3.98 -22.35
C PRO A 160 8.51 2.78 -22.49
N GLU A 161 9.75 2.89 -22.02
CA GLU A 161 10.73 1.80 -22.08
C GLU A 161 10.33 0.62 -21.20
N TRP A 162 9.87 0.91 -19.98
CA TRP A 162 9.34 -0.12 -19.08
C TRP A 162 8.12 -0.82 -19.67
N LEU A 163 7.20 -0.06 -20.28
CA LEU A 163 6.03 -0.64 -20.95
C LEU A 163 6.39 -1.58 -22.10
N LYS A 164 7.43 -1.25 -22.89
CA LYS A 164 7.96 -2.14 -23.93
C LYS A 164 8.51 -3.44 -23.33
N LYS A 165 9.34 -3.33 -22.28
CA LYS A 165 9.89 -4.50 -21.57
C LYS A 165 8.79 -5.38 -20.99
N LYS A 166 7.78 -4.78 -20.37
CA LYS A 166 6.63 -5.49 -19.80
C LYS A 166 5.85 -6.27 -20.87
N LYS A 167 5.61 -5.65 -22.03
CA LYS A 167 4.95 -6.34 -23.15
C LYS A 167 5.77 -7.54 -23.64
N TYR A 168 7.09 -7.37 -23.77
CA TYR A 168 8.00 -8.47 -24.15
C TYR A 168 7.95 -9.64 -23.15
N ILE A 169 7.95 -9.35 -21.83
CA ILE A 169 7.82 -10.39 -20.79
C ILE A 169 6.49 -11.16 -20.94
N MET A 170 5.39 -10.45 -21.17
CA MET A 170 4.08 -11.09 -21.34
C MET A 170 4.06 -12.03 -22.55
N GLU A 171 4.65 -11.61 -23.68
CA GLU A 171 4.78 -12.45 -24.88
C GLU A 171 5.65 -13.69 -24.61
N LEU A 172 6.75 -13.54 -23.85
CA LEU A 172 7.62 -14.64 -23.44
C LEU A 172 6.89 -15.65 -22.54
N HIS A 173 6.06 -15.18 -21.61
CA HIS A 173 5.26 -16.04 -20.74
C HIS A 173 4.20 -16.82 -21.52
N GLU A 174 3.52 -16.18 -22.48
CA GLU A 174 2.54 -16.84 -23.34
C GLU A 174 3.18 -17.94 -24.21
N GLN A 175 4.40 -17.71 -24.70
CA GLN A 175 5.17 -18.72 -25.44
C GLN A 175 5.53 -19.93 -24.56
N LYS A 176 6.09 -19.67 -23.36
CA LYS A 176 6.44 -20.73 -22.40
C LYS A 176 5.22 -21.55 -21.99
N GLU A 177 4.08 -20.91 -21.78
CA GLU A 177 2.82 -21.59 -21.45
C GLU A 177 2.36 -22.50 -22.60
N LYS A 178 2.39 -22.01 -23.84
CA LYS A 178 2.06 -22.81 -25.04
C LYS A 178 2.98 -24.02 -25.20
N GLU A 179 4.28 -23.84 -25.00
CA GLU A 179 5.26 -24.94 -25.06
C GLU A 179 5.02 -25.98 -23.96
N PHE A 180 4.76 -25.52 -22.74
CA PHE A 180 4.44 -26.40 -21.62
C PHE A 180 3.17 -27.23 -21.88
N LEU A 181 2.09 -26.60 -22.35
CA LEU A 181 0.84 -27.28 -22.70
C LEU A 181 1.03 -28.31 -23.83
N LYS A 182 1.83 -27.99 -24.86
CA LYS A 182 2.21 -28.95 -25.89
C LYS A 182 2.93 -30.17 -25.29
N SER A 183 3.92 -29.94 -24.42
CA SER A 183 4.67 -31.02 -23.77
C SER A 183 3.78 -31.94 -22.91
N LEU A 184 2.74 -31.39 -22.27
CA LEU A 184 1.75 -32.17 -21.52
C LEU A 184 0.90 -33.03 -22.46
N SER A 185 0.45 -32.46 -23.58
CA SER A 185 -0.34 -33.20 -24.60
C SER A 185 0.46 -34.31 -25.29
N GLU A 186 1.77 -34.14 -25.44
CA GLU A 186 2.66 -35.16 -26.02
C GLU A 186 2.91 -36.30 -25.04
N LYS A 187 3.08 -35.98 -23.75
CA LYS A 187 3.23 -36.99 -22.68
C LYS A 187 1.94 -37.76 -22.39
N SER A 188 0.77 -37.20 -22.67
CA SER A 188 -0.51 -37.88 -22.45
C SER A 188 -0.94 -38.80 -23.61
N LYS A 189 -0.25 -38.76 -24.76
CA LYS A 189 -0.48 -39.73 -25.84
C LYS A 189 -0.03 -41.12 -25.35
N PRO A 190 -0.86 -42.17 -25.49
CA PRO A 190 -0.48 -43.51 -25.07
C PRO A 190 0.80 -43.92 -25.79
N LYS A 191 1.80 -44.40 -25.04
CA LYS A 191 2.96 -45.10 -25.63
C LYS A 191 2.39 -46.22 -26.49
N LYS A 192 2.64 -46.18 -27.79
CA LYS A 192 2.41 -47.35 -28.65
C LYS A 192 3.22 -48.49 -28.04
N THR A 193 2.53 -49.44 -27.44
CA THR A 193 3.06 -50.77 -27.16
C THR A 193 3.23 -51.44 -28.52
N ASP A 194 4.49 -51.52 -28.96
CA ASP A 194 4.91 -52.42 -30.03
C ASP A 194 4.75 -53.89 -29.58
#